data_AF-Q7MIX4-F1
#
_entry.id   AF-Q7MIX4-F1
#
_cell.length_a   1.000
_cell.length_b   1.000
_cell.length_c   1.000
_cell.angle_alpha   90.00
_cell.angle_beta   90.00
_cell.angle_gamma   90.00
#
_symmetry.space_group_name_H-M   'P 1'
#
loop_
_entity.id
_entity.type
_entity.pdbx_description
1 polymer ?
#
loop_
_entity_poly.entity_id
_entity_poly.type
_entity_poly.pdbx_seq_one_letter_code
_entity_poly.pdbx_strand_id
1 'polypeptide(L)'
;MLCRIESNKRRHVMRTTFRLMKGRRWLRGFLCPERYSGEITMTLLQTQKIDNANAQGVCGGHAVHIDTHTNLKDASISMMYRKRVFWLVLLVFGNVFSGAGIAYFEEIIQSHVALVFFLPLLIDSGGNAGSQSATLMVRALATGEVMAKDWAKMLSKELCIAALLGITMAGAVSLLGFVRGGYHIALVVAITMQIVVIVGSVVGMLLPFLLSKLRFDPASASAPLITTIADAIGVMIYFSVASVLLDLPTVG
;
A
#
# COMPACT_ATOMS: atom_id res chain seq x y z
N MET A 1 -12.46 40.37 -16.14
CA MET A 1 -11.08 40.71 -16.56
C MET A 1 -10.00 40.25 -15.58
N LEU A 2 -10.26 40.21 -14.27
CA LEU A 2 -9.29 39.80 -13.23
C LEU A 2 -8.88 38.31 -13.26
N CYS A 3 -9.77 37.39 -13.69
CA CYS A 3 -9.46 35.96 -13.78
C CYS A 3 -8.38 35.60 -14.84
N ARG A 4 -8.13 36.50 -15.82
CA ARG A 4 -7.14 36.25 -16.89
C ARG A 4 -5.72 36.66 -16.51
N ILE A 5 -5.58 37.61 -15.57
CA ILE A 5 -4.29 38.11 -15.07
C ILE A 5 -3.65 37.07 -14.13
N GLU A 6 -4.45 36.39 -13.32
CA GLU A 6 -3.97 35.40 -12.35
C GLU A 6 -3.48 34.09 -13.00
N SER A 7 -4.03 33.72 -14.17
CA SER A 7 -3.56 32.55 -14.94
C SER A 7 -2.20 32.79 -15.62
N ASN A 8 -1.84 34.06 -15.87
CA ASN A 8 -0.56 34.38 -16.51
C ASN A 8 0.58 34.41 -15.47
N LYS A 9 0.28 34.82 -14.23
CA LYS A 9 1.24 34.81 -13.12
C LYS A 9 1.64 33.39 -12.69
N ARG A 10 0.69 32.43 -12.65
CA ARG A 10 0.97 31.00 -12.39
C ARG A 10 1.84 30.33 -13.47
N ARG A 11 1.65 30.70 -14.75
CA ARG A 11 2.46 30.16 -15.85
C ARG A 11 3.91 30.64 -15.85
N HIS A 12 4.19 31.81 -15.29
CA HIS A 12 5.56 32.32 -15.20
C HIS A 12 6.36 31.64 -14.08
N VAL A 13 5.77 31.46 -12.89
CA VAL A 13 6.45 30.78 -11.76
C VAL A 13 6.86 29.35 -12.13
N MET A 14 5.99 28.60 -12.80
CA MET A 14 6.25 27.21 -13.19
C MET A 14 7.37 27.08 -14.24
N ARG A 15 7.56 28.09 -15.11
CA ARG A 15 8.67 28.14 -16.09
C ARG A 15 10.02 28.46 -15.44
N THR A 16 10.04 29.24 -14.35
CA THR A 16 11.28 29.60 -13.65
C THR A 16 11.78 28.45 -12.79
N THR A 17 10.90 27.71 -12.12
CA THR A 17 11.28 26.53 -11.32
C THR A 17 11.85 25.40 -12.19
N PHE A 18 11.37 25.25 -13.43
CA PHE A 18 11.88 24.25 -14.36
C PHE A 18 13.27 24.60 -14.94
N ARG A 19 13.65 25.88 -14.97
CA ARG A 19 14.98 26.33 -15.43
C ARG A 19 16.08 26.10 -14.38
N LEU A 20 15.76 26.10 -13.10
CA LEU A 20 16.73 25.87 -12.01
C LEU A 20 17.06 24.39 -11.77
N MET A 21 16.25 23.46 -12.29
CA MET A 21 16.50 22.01 -12.16
C MET A 21 17.34 21.41 -13.31
N LYS A 22 17.64 22.16 -14.37
CA LYS A 22 18.33 21.65 -15.57
C LYS A 22 19.86 21.50 -15.46
N GLY A 23 20.46 21.76 -14.29
CA GLY A 23 21.93 21.83 -14.13
C GLY A 23 22.65 20.62 -13.54
N ARG A 24 21.98 19.59 -13.03
CA ARG A 24 22.65 18.46 -12.34
C ARG A 24 22.63 17.18 -13.20
N ARG A 25 23.79 16.85 -13.76
CA ARG A 25 24.03 15.72 -14.69
C ARG A 25 23.75 14.33 -14.08
N TRP A 26 23.58 14.21 -12.76
CA TRP A 26 23.29 12.96 -12.04
C TRP A 26 21.80 12.60 -11.91
N LEU A 27 20.86 13.45 -12.35
CA LEU A 27 19.40 13.18 -12.30
C LEU A 27 18.82 12.58 -13.60
N ARG A 28 19.64 12.39 -14.64
CA ARG A 28 19.17 11.95 -15.97
C ARG A 28 18.89 10.44 -16.10
N GLY A 29 19.18 9.64 -15.07
CA GLY A 29 18.86 8.21 -15.04
C GLY A 29 17.52 7.85 -14.38
N PHE A 30 16.91 8.77 -13.63
CA PHE A 30 15.70 8.50 -12.82
C PHE A 30 14.41 9.14 -13.35
N LEU A 31 14.48 9.88 -14.46
CA LEU A 31 13.34 10.59 -15.05
C LEU A 31 13.34 10.37 -16.56
N CYS A 32 12.88 9.21 -16.99
CA CYS A 32 12.40 9.00 -18.36
C CYS A 32 10.95 8.50 -18.30
N PRO A 33 9.94 9.39 -18.29
CA PRO A 33 8.54 9.03 -18.26
C PRO A 33 7.95 9.12 -19.68
N GLU A 34 8.43 8.33 -20.65
CA GLU A 34 7.91 8.45 -22.03
C GLU A 34 7.96 7.15 -22.84
N ARG A 35 7.92 5.97 -22.18
CA ARG A 35 7.85 4.68 -22.90
C ARG A 35 6.84 3.66 -22.35
N TYR A 36 6.16 3.96 -21.25
CA TYR A 36 5.07 3.13 -20.69
C TYR A 36 3.65 3.70 -20.92
N SER A 37 3.52 4.94 -21.39
CA SER A 37 2.21 5.61 -21.50
C SER A 37 1.36 5.17 -22.71
N GLY A 38 1.99 4.61 -23.76
CA GLY A 38 1.28 4.13 -24.96
C GLY A 38 0.57 2.80 -24.74
N GLU A 39 1.20 1.86 -24.03
CA GLU A 39 0.62 0.55 -23.74
C GLU A 39 -0.52 0.66 -22.71
N ILE A 40 -0.37 1.50 -21.67
CA ILE A 40 -1.42 1.68 -20.64
C ILE A 40 -2.69 2.31 -21.24
N THR A 41 -2.56 3.26 -22.18
CA THR A 41 -3.72 3.92 -22.79
C THR A 41 -4.50 2.99 -23.72
N MET A 42 -3.80 2.12 -24.48
CA MET A 42 -4.44 1.05 -25.25
C MET A 42 -5.05 -0.04 -24.35
N THR A 43 -4.42 -0.34 -23.21
CA THR A 43 -4.92 -1.32 -22.23
C THR A 43 -6.22 -0.84 -21.58
N LEU A 44 -6.35 0.45 -21.24
CA LEU A 44 -7.59 1.02 -20.69
C LEU A 44 -8.77 0.95 -21.68
N LEU A 45 -8.52 1.14 -22.97
CA LEU A 45 -9.56 1.03 -24.00
C LEU A 45 -9.97 -0.43 -24.29
N GLN A 46 -9.06 -1.39 -24.14
CA GLN A 46 -9.38 -2.81 -24.27
C GLN A 46 -10.10 -3.36 -23.03
N THR A 47 -9.77 -2.88 -21.83
CA THR A 47 -10.50 -3.27 -20.60
C THR A 47 -11.96 -2.79 -20.66
N GLN A 48 -12.20 -1.55 -21.11
CA GLN A 48 -13.57 -1.05 -21.34
C GLN A 48 -14.36 -1.81 -22.41
N LYS A 49 -13.69 -2.41 -23.40
CA LYS A 49 -14.36 -3.18 -24.46
C LYS A 49 -14.76 -4.58 -24.01
N ILE A 50 -14.01 -5.19 -23.09
CA ILE A 50 -14.29 -6.53 -22.57
C ILE A 50 -15.46 -6.48 -21.56
N ASP A 51 -15.58 -5.40 -20.77
CA ASP A 51 -16.68 -5.21 -19.82
C ASP A 51 -18.06 -5.12 -20.50
N ASN A 52 -18.11 -4.61 -21.74
CA ASN A 52 -19.36 -4.45 -22.49
C ASN A 52 -19.92 -5.77 -23.08
N ALA A 53 -19.13 -6.84 -23.15
CA ALA A 53 -19.54 -8.06 -23.86
C ALA A 53 -20.16 -9.13 -22.95
N ASN A 54 -20.04 -9.02 -21.61
CA ASN A 54 -20.36 -10.13 -20.69
C ASN A 54 -21.58 -9.88 -19.77
N ALA A 55 -22.37 -8.84 -20.02
CA ALA A 55 -23.46 -8.40 -19.13
C ALA A 55 -24.86 -8.90 -19.53
N GLN A 56 -24.96 -10.04 -20.22
CA GLN A 56 -26.26 -10.68 -20.47
C GLN A 56 -26.32 -12.08 -19.84
N GLY A 57 -26.89 -12.14 -18.64
CA GLY A 57 -27.61 -13.30 -18.15
C GLY A 57 -26.97 -14.04 -16.98
N VAL A 58 -27.31 -13.67 -15.74
CA VAL A 58 -27.58 -14.61 -14.63
C VAL A 58 -28.56 -13.95 -13.65
N CYS A 59 -29.71 -14.58 -13.42
CA CYS A 59 -30.73 -14.18 -12.45
C CYS A 59 -30.40 -14.64 -11.02
N GLY A 60 -30.63 -13.76 -10.03
CA GLY A 60 -31.12 -14.14 -8.69
C GLY A 60 -30.11 -14.33 -7.56
N GLY A 61 -29.99 -13.33 -6.66
CA GLY A 61 -29.56 -13.54 -5.27
C GLY A 61 -28.65 -12.45 -4.64
N HIS A 62 -29.26 -11.38 -4.13
CA HIS A 62 -28.74 -10.44 -3.09
C HIS A 62 -27.26 -10.02 -3.13
N ALA A 63 -26.81 -9.47 -4.26
CA ALA A 63 -25.68 -8.56 -4.29
C ALA A 63 -26.22 -7.11 -4.27
N VAL A 64 -25.64 -6.24 -3.45
CA VAL A 64 -25.89 -4.79 -3.52
C VAL A 64 -25.46 -4.33 -4.92
N HIS A 65 -26.44 -4.22 -5.80
CA HIS A 65 -26.27 -3.74 -7.16
C HIS A 65 -25.85 -2.27 -7.06
N ILE A 66 -24.57 -1.98 -7.29
CA ILE A 66 -24.16 -0.62 -7.60
C ILE A 66 -24.66 -0.38 -9.01
N ASP A 67 -25.76 0.35 -9.15
CA ASP A 67 -26.24 0.82 -10.45
C ASP A 67 -25.07 1.50 -11.17
N THR A 68 -24.53 0.78 -12.16
CA THR A 68 -23.30 1.13 -12.86
C THR A 68 -23.63 2.12 -13.99
N HIS A 69 -24.47 3.12 -13.68
CA HIS A 69 -24.90 4.17 -14.61
C HIS A 69 -24.87 5.59 -14.01
N THR A 70 -24.59 5.76 -12.71
CA THR A 70 -24.30 7.10 -12.18
C THR A 70 -22.87 7.50 -12.51
N ASN A 71 -22.71 8.42 -13.45
CA ASN A 71 -21.46 9.14 -13.68
C ASN A 71 -21.00 9.72 -12.33
N LEU A 72 -19.72 9.64 -11.99
CA LEU A 72 -19.21 10.17 -10.72
C LEU A 72 -19.53 11.66 -10.53
N LYS A 73 -19.71 12.38 -11.65
CA LYS A 73 -20.12 13.79 -11.70
C LYS A 73 -21.58 14.02 -11.32
N ASP A 74 -22.44 13.03 -11.56
CA ASP A 74 -23.89 13.11 -11.35
C ASP A 74 -24.33 12.43 -10.05
N ALA A 75 -23.39 11.74 -9.38
CA ALA A 75 -23.61 11.11 -8.09
C ALA A 75 -23.85 12.16 -6.98
N SER A 76 -24.98 12.05 -6.27
CA SER A 76 -25.26 12.90 -5.11
C SER A 76 -24.22 12.68 -3.99
N ILE A 77 -23.81 13.77 -3.35
CA ILE A 77 -22.87 13.76 -2.21
C ILE A 77 -23.32 12.78 -1.12
N SER A 78 -24.62 12.75 -0.82
CA SER A 78 -25.19 11.87 0.21
C SER A 78 -24.97 10.39 -0.10
N MET A 79 -25.12 10.01 -1.37
CA MET A 79 -24.90 8.62 -1.81
C MET A 79 -23.42 8.24 -1.69
N MET A 80 -22.51 9.08 -2.17
CA MET A 80 -21.06 8.82 -2.07
C MET A 80 -20.58 8.76 -0.61
N TYR A 81 -21.11 9.65 0.23
CA TYR A 81 -20.80 9.68 1.65
C TYR A 81 -21.23 8.39 2.34
N ARG A 82 -22.50 7.95 2.18
CA ARG A 82 -23.02 6.72 2.81
C ARG A 82 -22.22 5.48 2.42
N LYS A 83 -21.81 5.36 1.15
CA LYS A 83 -21.00 4.22 0.68
C LYS A 83 -19.59 4.22 1.26
N ARG A 84 -18.97 5.39 1.48
CA ARG A 84 -17.61 5.50 2.02
C ARG A 84 -17.56 5.46 3.55
N VAL A 85 -18.48 6.15 4.23
CA VAL A 85 -18.45 6.31 5.69
C VAL A 85 -18.57 4.96 6.40
N PHE A 86 -19.45 4.07 5.92
CA PHE A 86 -19.59 2.73 6.49
C PHE A 86 -18.28 1.96 6.42
N TRP A 87 -17.64 1.96 5.24
CA TRP A 87 -16.36 1.29 5.03
C TRP A 87 -15.23 1.91 5.85
N LEU A 88 -15.12 3.24 5.87
CA LEU A 88 -14.08 3.95 6.63
C LEU A 88 -14.22 3.73 8.14
N VAL A 89 -15.44 3.77 8.67
CA VAL A 89 -15.69 3.50 10.10
C VAL A 89 -15.28 2.07 10.45
N LEU A 90 -15.60 1.10 9.60
CA LEU A 90 -15.15 -0.29 9.79
C LEU A 90 -13.61 -0.40 9.87
N LEU A 91 -12.88 0.30 8.99
CA LEU A 91 -11.41 0.33 9.02
C LEU A 91 -10.86 0.99 10.28
N VAL A 92 -11.52 2.04 10.80
CA VAL A 92 -11.14 2.66 12.08
C VAL A 92 -11.19 1.65 13.21
N PHE A 93 -12.23 0.81 13.27
CA PHE A 93 -12.28 -0.27 14.26
C PHE A 93 -11.19 -1.33 14.04
N GLY A 94 -10.83 -1.61 12.79
CA GLY A 94 -9.67 -2.45 12.47
C GLY A 94 -8.36 -1.90 13.05
N ASN A 95 -8.16 -0.58 13.02
CA ASN A 95 -6.95 0.04 13.58
C ASN A 95 -6.88 0.01 15.12
N VAL A 96 -7.98 -0.29 15.81
CA VAL A 96 -7.97 -0.49 17.27
C VAL A 96 -7.06 -1.67 17.65
N PHE A 97 -6.94 -2.69 16.81
CA PHE A 97 -6.02 -3.82 17.05
C PHE A 97 -4.55 -3.38 17.07
N SER A 98 -4.16 -2.48 16.17
CA SER A 98 -2.82 -1.88 16.17
C SER A 98 -2.58 -1.07 17.45
N GLY A 99 -3.58 -0.31 17.90
CA GLY A 99 -3.52 0.43 19.16
C GLY A 99 -3.36 -0.47 20.39
N ALA A 100 -4.07 -1.60 20.42
CA ALA A 100 -3.93 -2.61 21.47
C ALA A 100 -2.53 -3.25 21.46
N GLY A 101 -1.98 -3.53 20.28
CA GLY A 101 -0.60 -4.01 20.13
C GLY A 101 0.43 -3.02 20.67
N ILE A 102 0.27 -1.71 20.39
CA ILE A 102 1.14 -0.66 20.95
C ILE A 102 1.04 -0.64 22.49
N ALA A 103 -0.17 -0.72 23.03
CA ALA A 103 -0.40 -0.72 24.48
C ALA A 103 0.23 -1.95 25.18
N TYR A 104 0.19 -3.12 24.54
CA TYR A 104 0.83 -4.34 25.05
C TYR A 104 2.35 -4.18 25.23
N PHE A 105 3.00 -3.36 24.40
CA PHE A 105 4.44 -3.12 24.45
C PHE A 105 4.81 -1.76 25.09
N GLU A 106 3.94 -1.20 25.93
CA GLU A 106 4.16 0.11 26.56
C GLU A 106 5.48 0.19 27.33
N GLU A 107 5.85 -0.83 28.09
CA GLU A 107 7.11 -0.85 28.87
C GLU A 107 8.36 -0.77 27.98
N ILE A 108 8.33 -1.42 26.81
CA ILE A 108 9.40 -1.35 25.82
C ILE A 108 9.49 0.06 25.23
N ILE A 109 8.34 0.68 24.96
CA ILE A 109 8.28 2.05 24.44
C ILE A 109 8.81 3.05 25.47
N GLN A 110 8.49 2.87 26.75
CA GLN A 110 8.96 3.75 27.82
C GLN A 110 10.47 3.65 28.03
N SER A 111 11.05 2.45 27.92
CA SER A 111 12.50 2.26 28.00
C SER A 111 13.23 2.77 26.74
N HIS A 112 12.60 2.69 25.57
CA HIS A 112 13.19 3.05 24.29
C HIS A 112 12.27 3.93 23.44
N VAL A 113 12.07 5.18 23.88
CA VAL A 113 11.19 6.16 23.22
C VAL A 113 11.54 6.37 21.74
N ALA A 114 12.81 6.15 21.38
CA ALA A 114 13.30 6.24 20.00
C ALA A 114 12.54 5.32 19.01
N LEU A 115 11.99 4.18 19.48
CA LEU A 115 11.26 3.22 18.64
C LEU A 115 10.01 3.84 18.00
N VAL A 116 9.34 4.75 18.70
CA VAL A 116 8.10 5.38 18.22
C VAL A 116 8.33 6.18 16.94
N PHE A 117 9.52 6.75 16.75
CA PHE A 117 9.84 7.52 15.53
C PHE A 117 9.96 6.65 14.28
N PHE A 118 10.23 5.34 14.43
CA PHE A 118 10.35 4.40 13.33
C PHE A 118 9.05 3.66 13.03
N LEU A 119 8.10 3.68 13.95
CA LEU A 119 6.84 2.95 13.85
C LEU A 119 6.03 3.32 12.58
N PRO A 120 5.76 4.61 12.27
CA PRO A 120 5.05 4.96 11.05
C PRO A 120 5.80 4.53 9.79
N LEU A 121 7.12 4.66 9.79
CA LEU A 121 7.96 4.34 8.65
C LEU A 121 7.93 2.84 8.33
N LEU A 122 8.05 1.98 9.34
CA LEU A 122 8.11 0.53 9.16
C LEU A 122 6.75 -0.02 8.75
N ILE A 123 5.69 0.45 9.39
CA ILE A 123 4.31 0.05 9.10
C ILE A 123 3.92 0.47 7.68
N ASP A 124 4.13 1.74 7.34
CA ASP A 124 3.79 2.28 6.01
C ASP A 124 4.58 1.56 4.91
N SER A 125 5.84 1.21 5.16
CA SER A 125 6.65 0.45 4.21
C SER A 125 6.05 -0.93 3.90
N GLY A 126 5.60 -1.68 4.92
CA GLY A 126 4.93 -2.96 4.75
C GLY A 126 3.60 -2.83 4.00
N GLY A 127 2.78 -1.84 4.37
CA GLY A 127 1.50 -1.54 3.71
C GLY A 127 1.66 -1.13 2.24
N ASN A 128 2.68 -0.33 1.93
CA ASN A 128 3.00 0.09 0.57
C ASN A 128 3.51 -1.08 -0.29
N ALA A 129 4.39 -1.93 0.25
CA ALA A 129 4.86 -3.13 -0.43
C ALA A 129 3.71 -4.09 -0.73
N GLY A 130 2.83 -4.33 0.26
CA GLY A 130 1.63 -5.15 0.08
C GLY A 130 0.66 -4.57 -0.95
N SER A 131 0.41 -3.25 -0.91
CA SER A 131 -0.50 -2.58 -1.85
C SER A 131 0.02 -2.66 -3.30
N GLN A 132 1.34 -2.55 -3.49
CA GLN A 132 1.97 -2.75 -4.81
C GLN A 132 1.76 -4.18 -5.30
N SER A 133 2.03 -5.18 -4.43
CA SER A 133 1.84 -6.59 -4.76
C SER A 133 0.38 -6.91 -5.12
N ALA A 134 -0.56 -6.43 -4.32
CA ALA A 134 -1.98 -6.63 -4.56
C ALA A 134 -2.48 -5.98 -5.83
N THR A 135 -2.01 -4.77 -6.16
CA THR A 135 -2.40 -4.09 -7.40
C THR A 135 -2.02 -4.93 -8.62
N LEU A 136 -0.80 -5.49 -8.62
CA LEU A 136 -0.34 -6.37 -9.69
C LEU A 136 -1.17 -7.67 -9.74
N MET A 137 -1.51 -8.24 -8.58
CA MET A 137 -2.28 -9.47 -8.50
C MET A 137 -3.74 -9.30 -8.92
N VAL A 138 -4.42 -8.24 -8.46
CA VAL A 138 -5.78 -7.88 -8.88
C VAL A 138 -5.83 -7.73 -10.41
N ARG A 139 -4.84 -7.04 -10.99
CA ARG A 139 -4.76 -6.89 -12.44
C ARG A 139 -4.60 -8.24 -13.14
N ALA A 140 -3.67 -9.07 -12.67
CA ALA A 140 -3.40 -10.37 -13.28
C ALA A 140 -4.60 -11.33 -13.18
N LEU A 141 -5.38 -11.25 -12.08
CA LEU A 141 -6.65 -11.96 -11.92
C LEU A 141 -7.71 -11.44 -12.90
N ALA A 142 -7.83 -10.11 -13.04
CA ALA A 142 -8.81 -9.49 -13.94
C ALA A 142 -8.50 -9.74 -15.43
N THR A 143 -7.22 -9.82 -15.81
CA THR A 143 -6.81 -10.15 -17.20
C THR A 143 -6.78 -11.65 -17.49
N GLY A 144 -6.98 -12.50 -16.47
CA GLY A 144 -6.91 -13.96 -16.61
C GLY A 144 -5.48 -14.50 -16.82
N GLU A 145 -4.45 -13.66 -16.66
CA GLU A 145 -3.03 -14.07 -16.72
C GLU A 145 -2.66 -15.02 -15.59
N VAL A 146 -3.34 -14.91 -14.44
CA VAL A 146 -3.11 -15.72 -13.25
C VAL A 146 -4.44 -16.29 -12.77
N MET A 147 -4.44 -17.58 -12.41
CA MET A 147 -5.59 -18.24 -11.80
C MET A 147 -5.31 -18.58 -10.33
N ALA A 148 -6.37 -18.83 -9.56
CA ALA A 148 -6.24 -19.19 -8.14
C ALA A 148 -5.36 -20.43 -7.88
N LYS A 149 -5.20 -21.33 -8.85
CA LYS A 149 -4.30 -22.50 -8.76
C LYS A 149 -2.81 -22.15 -8.80
N ASP A 150 -2.46 -20.98 -9.32
CA ASP A 150 -1.07 -20.55 -9.52
C ASP A 150 -0.44 -19.90 -8.28
N TRP A 151 -1.21 -19.79 -7.19
CA TRP A 151 -0.84 -19.09 -5.96
C TRP A 151 0.53 -19.51 -5.40
N ALA A 152 0.86 -20.80 -5.41
CA ALA A 152 2.12 -21.31 -4.86
C ALA A 152 3.34 -20.85 -5.66
N LYS A 153 3.23 -20.84 -7.00
CA LYS A 153 4.28 -20.34 -7.90
C LYS A 153 4.43 -18.82 -7.80
N MET A 154 3.33 -18.11 -7.57
CA MET A 154 3.36 -16.66 -7.33
C MET A 154 4.00 -16.35 -5.97
N LEU A 155 3.69 -17.13 -4.94
CA LEU A 155 4.27 -16.98 -3.60
C LEU A 155 5.80 -17.09 -3.63
N SER A 156 6.36 -18.10 -4.29
CA SER A 156 7.82 -18.26 -4.35
C SER A 156 8.51 -17.09 -5.07
N LYS A 157 7.89 -16.56 -6.13
CA LYS A 157 8.41 -15.39 -6.84
C LYS A 157 8.31 -14.13 -5.97
N GLU A 158 7.18 -13.94 -5.32
CA GLU A 158 6.92 -12.78 -4.47
C GLU A 158 7.86 -12.75 -3.26
N LEU A 159 8.11 -13.89 -2.63
CA LEU A 159 9.07 -14.00 -1.53
C LEU A 159 10.48 -13.55 -1.95
N CYS A 160 10.92 -13.92 -3.15
CA CYS A 160 12.22 -13.49 -3.67
C CYS A 160 12.27 -11.98 -3.91
N ILE A 161 11.24 -11.43 -4.57
CA ILE A 161 11.14 -9.98 -4.83
C ILE A 161 11.09 -9.21 -3.51
N ALA A 162 10.23 -9.62 -2.57
CA ALA A 162 10.06 -8.98 -1.28
C ALA A 162 11.31 -9.10 -0.41
N ALA A 163 12.04 -10.23 -0.48
CA ALA A 163 13.32 -10.36 0.19
C ALA A 163 14.32 -9.31 -0.30
N LEU A 164 14.49 -9.17 -1.62
CA LEU A 164 15.39 -8.18 -2.22
C LEU A 164 14.98 -6.74 -1.90
N LEU A 165 13.69 -6.42 -2.01
CA LEU A 165 13.16 -5.11 -1.63
C LEU A 165 13.42 -4.81 -0.14
N GLY A 166 13.12 -5.79 0.72
CA GLY A 166 13.36 -5.69 2.16
C GLY A 166 14.82 -5.42 2.49
N ILE A 167 15.78 -6.11 1.85
CA ILE A 167 17.22 -5.91 2.11
C ILE A 167 17.63 -4.48 1.71
N THR A 168 17.13 -4.03 0.55
CA THR A 168 17.44 -2.71 0.02
C THR A 168 16.91 -1.61 0.94
N MET A 169 15.67 -1.76 1.44
CA MET A 169 15.05 -0.83 2.37
C MET A 169 15.66 -0.92 3.77
N ALA A 170 16.02 -2.11 4.24
CA ALA A 170 16.69 -2.34 5.52
C ALA A 170 18.03 -1.61 5.56
N GLY A 171 18.84 -1.69 4.49
CA GLY A 171 20.10 -0.94 4.38
C GLY A 171 19.91 0.58 4.36
N ALA A 172 18.82 1.07 3.76
CA ALA A 172 18.52 2.50 3.77
C ALA A 172 18.10 3.00 5.16
N VAL A 173 17.25 2.25 5.86
CA VAL A 173 16.73 2.65 7.18
C VAL A 173 17.73 2.39 8.31
N SER A 174 18.63 1.41 8.18
CA SER A 174 19.63 1.10 9.21
C SER A 174 20.55 2.29 9.50
N LEU A 175 20.87 3.10 8.49
CA LEU A 175 21.63 4.35 8.67
C LEU A 175 20.86 5.34 9.55
N LEU A 176 19.56 5.50 9.32
CA LEU A 176 18.70 6.37 10.14
C LEU A 176 18.58 5.83 11.57
N GLY A 177 18.42 4.51 11.71
CA GLY A 177 18.41 3.80 12.99
C GLY A 177 19.68 4.07 13.79
N PHE A 178 20.84 3.97 13.15
CA PHE A 178 22.14 4.19 13.78
C PHE A 178 22.29 5.62 14.29
N VAL A 179 21.93 6.61 13.48
CA VAL A 179 22.04 8.04 13.85
C VAL A 179 21.09 8.42 14.98
N ARG A 180 19.91 7.80 15.07
CA ARG A 180 18.86 8.21 16.02
C ARG A 180 18.84 7.41 17.32
N GLY A 181 19.24 6.14 17.28
CA GLY A 181 19.10 5.22 18.41
C GLY A 181 20.31 4.30 18.62
N GLY A 182 21.41 4.52 17.91
CA GLY A 182 22.62 3.70 18.01
C GLY A 182 22.50 2.33 17.34
N TYR A 183 23.49 1.47 17.59
CA TYR A 183 23.65 0.19 16.89
C TYR A 183 22.49 -0.78 17.13
N HIS A 184 22.03 -0.94 18.37
CA HIS A 184 20.96 -1.88 18.71
C HIS A 184 19.64 -1.50 18.02
N ILE A 185 19.25 -0.22 18.05
CA ILE A 185 18.04 0.26 17.36
C ILE A 185 18.19 0.12 15.84
N ALA A 186 19.36 0.41 15.27
CA ALA A 186 19.62 0.20 13.85
C ALA A 186 19.35 -1.25 13.42
N LEU A 187 19.78 -2.21 14.23
CA LEU A 187 19.62 -3.64 13.97
C LEU A 187 18.15 -4.07 14.09
N VAL A 188 17.44 -3.62 15.13
CA VAL A 188 15.99 -3.84 15.30
C VAL A 188 15.21 -3.32 14.09
N VAL A 189 15.47 -2.08 13.67
CA VAL A 189 14.77 -1.43 12.56
C VAL A 189 15.09 -2.12 11.22
N ALA A 190 16.34 -2.52 10.99
CA ALA A 190 16.74 -3.22 9.77
C ALA A 190 16.08 -4.61 9.65
N ILE A 191 16.11 -5.41 10.71
CA ILE A 191 15.48 -6.74 10.73
C ILE A 191 13.97 -6.60 10.60
N THR A 192 13.37 -5.65 11.33
CA THR A 192 11.93 -5.42 11.23
C THR A 192 11.54 -5.02 9.82
N MET A 193 12.26 -4.09 9.18
CA MET A 193 12.01 -3.66 7.81
C MET A 193 11.99 -4.85 6.85
N GLN A 194 12.95 -5.78 6.98
CA GLN A 194 12.99 -6.99 6.17
C GLN A 194 11.72 -7.83 6.33
N ILE A 195 11.29 -8.06 7.57
CA ILE A 195 10.17 -8.95 7.87
C ILE A 195 8.85 -8.29 7.46
N VAL A 196 8.62 -7.01 7.78
CA VAL A 196 7.35 -6.32 7.46
C VAL A 196 7.14 -6.17 5.96
N VAL A 197 8.21 -5.97 5.18
CA VAL A 197 8.12 -5.93 3.70
C VAL A 197 7.74 -7.32 3.15
N ILE A 198 8.39 -8.38 3.63
CA ILE A 198 8.04 -9.76 3.22
C ILE A 198 6.58 -10.07 3.56
N VAL A 199 6.19 -9.85 4.81
CA VAL A 199 4.83 -10.15 5.28
C VAL A 199 3.79 -9.30 4.55
N GLY A 200 4.05 -8.00 4.40
CA GLY A 200 3.18 -7.09 3.65
C GLY A 200 2.98 -7.54 2.20
N SER A 201 4.05 -7.85 1.48
CA SER A 201 4.01 -8.39 0.12
C SER A 201 3.24 -9.71 0.03
N VAL A 202 3.47 -10.64 0.96
CA VAL A 202 2.75 -11.93 0.99
C VAL A 202 1.25 -11.71 1.22
N VAL A 203 0.87 -10.85 2.17
CA VAL A 203 -0.53 -10.48 2.41
C VAL A 203 -1.14 -9.84 1.16
N GLY A 204 -0.43 -8.90 0.55
CA GLY A 204 -0.86 -8.22 -0.68
C GLY A 204 -1.08 -9.18 -1.84
N MET A 205 -0.22 -10.19 -2.00
CA MET A 205 -0.35 -11.20 -3.03
C MET A 205 -1.50 -12.18 -2.75
N LEU A 206 -1.70 -12.61 -1.51
CA LEU A 206 -2.71 -13.63 -1.15
C LEU A 206 -4.12 -13.06 -1.01
N LEU A 207 -4.27 -11.82 -0.55
CA LEU A 207 -5.57 -11.24 -0.24
C LEU A 207 -6.53 -11.18 -1.45
N PRO A 208 -6.10 -10.78 -2.67
CA PRO A 208 -6.97 -10.80 -3.85
C PRO A 208 -7.51 -12.18 -4.19
N PHE A 209 -6.71 -13.25 -4.02
CA PHE A 209 -7.18 -14.63 -4.21
C PHE A 209 -8.26 -15.01 -3.18
N LEU A 210 -8.04 -14.64 -1.92
CA LEU A 210 -9.00 -14.92 -0.85
C LEU A 210 -10.32 -14.20 -1.08
N LEU A 211 -10.28 -12.92 -1.44
CA LEU A 211 -11.47 -12.13 -1.75
C LEU A 211 -12.21 -12.67 -2.97
N SER A 212 -11.50 -13.01 -4.04
CA SER A 212 -12.07 -13.64 -5.25
C SER A 212 -12.79 -14.94 -4.92
N LYS A 213 -12.18 -15.79 -4.07
CA LYS A 213 -12.79 -17.05 -3.62
C LYS A 213 -14.06 -16.82 -2.78
N LEU A 214 -14.10 -15.74 -1.99
CA LEU A 214 -15.24 -15.34 -1.17
C LEU A 214 -16.31 -14.54 -1.95
N ARG A 215 -16.13 -14.34 -3.27
CA ARG A 215 -17.01 -13.54 -4.14
C ARG A 215 -17.07 -12.05 -3.76
N PHE A 216 -16.06 -11.53 -3.07
CA PHE A 216 -15.85 -10.09 -2.90
C PHE A 216 -15.02 -9.54 -4.05
N ASP A 217 -15.27 -8.28 -4.43
CA ASP A 217 -14.48 -7.60 -5.45
C ASP A 217 -13.09 -7.24 -4.90
N PRO A 218 -12.01 -7.86 -5.40
CA PRO A 218 -10.67 -7.62 -4.90
C PRO A 218 -10.15 -6.23 -5.30
N ALA A 219 -10.68 -5.58 -6.33
CA ALA A 219 -10.21 -4.27 -6.77
C ALA A 219 -10.59 -3.15 -5.79
N SER A 220 -11.77 -3.23 -5.19
CA SER A 220 -12.27 -2.22 -4.26
C SER A 220 -11.82 -2.44 -2.81
N ALA A 221 -11.70 -3.70 -2.37
CA ALA A 221 -11.45 -4.02 -0.97
C ALA A 221 -9.96 -4.24 -0.63
N SER A 222 -9.13 -4.69 -1.57
CA SER A 222 -7.75 -5.12 -1.24
C SER A 222 -6.90 -4.00 -0.65
N ALA A 223 -6.84 -2.84 -1.29
CA ALA A 223 -5.97 -1.74 -0.86
C ALA A 223 -6.17 -1.31 0.61
N PRO A 224 -7.39 -0.95 1.08
CA PRO A 224 -7.60 -0.57 2.47
C PRO A 224 -7.46 -1.73 3.48
N LEU A 225 -7.78 -2.96 3.08
CA LEU A 225 -7.63 -4.11 3.96
C LEU A 225 -6.16 -4.46 4.17
N ILE A 226 -5.32 -4.36 3.14
CA ILE A 226 -3.89 -4.63 3.24
C ILE A 226 -3.23 -3.69 4.22
N THR A 227 -3.49 -2.39 4.13
CA THR A 227 -2.90 -1.42 5.05
C THR A 227 -3.34 -1.70 6.48
N THR A 228 -4.62 -2.00 6.71
CA THR A 228 -5.11 -2.33 8.07
C THR A 228 -4.45 -3.60 8.64
N ILE A 229 -4.29 -4.64 7.82
CA ILE A 229 -3.60 -5.88 8.22
C ILE A 229 -2.11 -5.61 8.45
N ALA A 230 -1.47 -4.84 7.58
CA ALA A 230 -0.05 -4.48 7.69
C ALA A 230 0.21 -3.60 8.92
N ASP A 231 -0.71 -2.72 9.30
CA ASP A 231 -0.63 -1.93 10.52
C ASP A 231 -0.63 -2.84 11.75
N ALA A 232 -1.61 -3.72 11.87
CA ALA A 232 -1.73 -4.61 13.02
C ALA A 232 -0.54 -5.58 13.12
N ILE A 233 -0.21 -6.27 12.03
CA ILE A 233 0.89 -7.25 12.01
C ILE A 233 2.25 -6.53 12.13
N GLY A 234 2.40 -5.35 11.52
CA GLY A 234 3.63 -4.57 11.56
C GLY A 234 3.98 -4.08 12.96
N VAL A 235 2.99 -3.59 13.73
CA VAL A 235 3.16 -3.26 15.16
C VAL A 235 3.66 -4.47 15.93
N MET A 236 2.98 -5.62 15.78
CA MET A 236 3.32 -6.84 16.50
C MET A 236 4.73 -7.35 16.16
N ILE A 237 5.09 -7.38 14.88
CA ILE A 237 6.43 -7.79 14.44
C ILE A 237 7.48 -6.84 15.00
N TYR A 238 7.28 -5.53 14.85
CA TYR A 238 8.29 -4.54 15.24
C TYR A 238 8.65 -4.63 16.71
N PHE A 239 7.64 -4.61 17.58
CA PHE A 239 7.89 -4.66 19.02
C PHE A 239 8.28 -6.05 19.51
N SER A 240 7.84 -7.12 18.87
CA SER A 240 8.36 -8.46 19.18
C SER A 240 9.85 -8.57 18.87
N VAL A 241 10.30 -8.07 17.71
CA VAL A 241 11.73 -8.03 17.38
C VAL A 241 12.49 -7.14 18.36
N ALA A 242 11.94 -5.97 18.72
CA ALA A 242 12.54 -5.09 19.71
C ALA A 242 12.68 -5.77 21.08
N SER A 243 11.67 -6.50 21.53
CA SER A 243 11.70 -7.21 22.83
C SER A 243 12.83 -8.24 22.91
N VAL A 244 13.03 -9.01 21.84
CA VAL A 244 14.05 -10.06 21.78
C VAL A 244 15.46 -9.49 21.68
N LEU A 245 15.64 -8.39 20.96
CA LEU A 245 16.98 -7.81 20.71
C LEU A 245 17.45 -6.81 21.76
N LEU A 246 16.52 -6.14 22.43
CA LEU A 246 16.82 -5.19 23.49
C LEU A 246 16.79 -5.85 24.88
N ASP A 247 16.60 -7.17 24.93
CA ASP A 247 16.75 -8.02 26.12
C ASP A 247 15.86 -7.57 27.29
N LEU A 248 14.62 -7.20 26.97
CA LEU A 248 13.63 -6.80 27.97
C LEU A 248 12.79 -8.02 28.37
N PRO A 249 12.48 -8.22 29.67
CA PRO A 249 11.55 -9.27 30.07
C PRO A 249 10.22 -9.03 29.35
N THR A 250 9.80 -10.00 28.54
CA THR A 250 8.43 -10.06 28.02
C THR A 250 7.53 -10.20 29.23
N VAL A 251 6.73 -9.19 29.53
CA VAL A 251 5.73 -9.24 30.59
C VAL A 251 4.79 -10.40 30.27
N GLY A 252 4.86 -11.44 31.10
CA GLY A 252 3.96 -12.60 31.06
C GLY A 252 2.66 -12.32 31.78
#